data_AF-A0A1H4GDH7-F1
#
_entry.id   AF-A0A1H4GDH7-F1
#
_cell.length_a   1.000
_cell.length_b   1.000
_cell.length_c   1.000
_cell.angle_alpha   90.00
_cell.angle_beta   90.00
_cell.angle_gamma   90.00
#
_symmetry.space_group_name_H-M   'P 1'
#
loop_
_entity.id
_entity.type
_entity.pdbx_description
1 polymer ?
#
loop_
_entity_poly.entity_id
_entity_poly.type
_entity_poly.pdbx_seq_one_letter_code
_entity_poly.pdbx_strand_id
1 'polypeptide(L)' 'MQHFKKLADIHQFNGFPKPENPLFSAYRCTRTCNIGDREFTADFYMIGFKKLK' A
#
# COMPACT_ATOMS: atom_id res chain seq x y z
N MET A 1 -14.01 0.94 9.35
CA MET A 1 -12.97 0.41 8.45
C MET A 1 -12.71 1.43 7.35
N GLN A 2 -11.45 1.67 7.01
CA GLN A 2 -11.09 2.58 5.93
C GLN A 2 -11.19 1.84 4.59
N HIS A 3 -11.82 2.47 3.60
CA HIS A 3 -11.97 1.89 2.26
C HIS A 3 -11.23 2.75 1.24
N PHE A 4 -10.37 2.13 0.42
CA PHE A 4 -9.56 2.80 -0.58
C PHE A 4 -9.99 2.42 -1.99
N LYS A 5 -10.46 3.41 -2.75
CA LYS A 5 -10.80 3.24 -4.16
C LYS A 5 -9.59 3.41 -5.09
N LYS A 6 -8.64 4.27 -4.71
CA LYS A 6 -7.45 4.57 -5.52
C LYS A 6 -6.17 4.19 -4.80
N LEU A 7 -5.20 3.72 -5.57
CA LEU A 7 -3.86 3.40 -5.11
C LEU A 7 -3.14 4.62 -4.50
N ALA A 8 -3.37 5.81 -5.04
CA ALA A 8 -2.78 7.05 -4.50
C ALA A 8 -3.28 7.37 -3.08
N ASP A 9 -4.54 7.06 -2.77
CA ASP A 9 -5.16 7.39 -1.48
C ASP A 9 -4.55 6.55 -0.35
N ILE A 10 -4.32 5.25 -0.60
CA ILE A 10 -3.66 4.39 0.38
C ILE A 10 -2.19 4.77 0.58
N HIS A 11 -1.51 5.25 -0.47
CA HIS A 11 -0.15 5.77 -0.35
C HIS A 11 -0.10 7.02 0.53
N GLN A 12 -0.97 8.01 0.26
CA GLN A 12 -1.04 9.24 1.05
C GLN A 12 -1.39 8.94 2.52
N PHE A 13 -2.35 8.05 2.75
CA PHE A 13 -2.77 7.66 4.10
C PHE A 13 -1.64 7.01 4.92
N ASN A 14 -0.77 6.22 4.27
CA ASN A 14 0.36 5.57 4.92
C ASN A 14 1.65 6.39 4.89
N GLY A 15 1.63 7.61 4.34
CA GLY A 15 2.82 8.46 4.19
C GLY A 15 3.84 7.89 3.20
N PHE A 16 3.41 7.06 2.26
CA PHE A 16 4.28 6.52 1.22
C PHE A 16 4.46 7.52 0.08
N PRO A 17 5.57 7.44 -0.69
CA PRO A 17 5.74 8.20 -1.93
C PRO A 17 4.57 7.95 -2.87
N LYS A 18 4.22 8.90 -3.73
CA LYS A 18 3.14 8.67 -4.71
C LYS A 18 3.49 7.49 -5.64
N PRO A 19 2.50 6.70 -6.07
CA PRO A 19 2.70 5.67 -7.07
C PRO A 19 3.36 6.23 -8.34
N GLU A 20 4.27 5.47 -8.93
CA GLU A 20 4.90 5.84 -10.21
C GLU A 20 3.90 5.78 -11.36
N ASN A 21 2.87 4.92 -11.25
CA ASN A 21 1.81 4.79 -12.24
C ASN A 21 0.42 4.79 -11.56
N PRO A 22 -0.65 5.29 -12.22
CA PRO A 22 -1.98 5.35 -11.63
C PRO A 22 -2.57 3.97 -11.25
N LEU A 23 -2.18 2.92 -11.96
CA LEU A 23 -2.73 1.56 -11.81
C LEU A 23 -1.74 0.55 -11.23
N PHE A 24 -0.51 0.98 -10.93
CA PHE A 24 0.54 0.10 -10.45
C PHE A 24 1.49 0.84 -9.50
N SER A 25 1.82 0.17 -8.40
CA SER A 25 2.77 0.65 -7.40
C SER A 25 3.54 -0.52 -6.85
N ALA A 26 4.84 -0.34 -6.69
CA ALA A 26 5.70 -1.26 -5.97
C ALA A 26 6.34 -0.50 -4.80
N TYR A 27 5.96 -0.85 -3.58
CA TYR A 27 6.53 -0.24 -2.39
C TYR A 27 7.39 -1.25 -1.63
N ARG A 28 8.68 -0.92 -1.46
CA ARG A 28 9.61 -1.74 -0.67
C ARG A 28 9.58 -1.31 0.79
N CYS A 29 9.04 -2.17 1.63
CA CYS A 29 9.15 -2.02 3.07
C CYS A 29 10.54 -2.47 3.57
N THR A 30 11.40 -1.54 3.97
CA THR A 30 12.76 -1.85 4.49
C THR A 30 12.83 -1.95 6.01
N ARG A 31 11.82 -1.42 6.72
CA ARG A 31 11.71 -1.41 8.20
C ARG A 31 10.27 -1.74 8.61
N THR A 32 9.74 -1.05 9.61
CA THR A 32 8.33 -1.13 10.01
C THR A 32 7.48 -0.34 9.01
N CYS A 33 6.43 -0.96 8.46
CA CYS A 33 5.45 -0.28 7.61
C CYS A 33 4.07 -0.36 8.24
N ASN A 34 3.42 0.80 8.38
CA ASN A 34 2.13 0.96 9.07
C ASN A 34 0.93 0.63 8.17
N ILE A 35 1.08 -0.36 7.29
CA ILE A 35 -0.02 -0.81 6.42
C ILE A 35 -0.71 -2.05 7.01
N GLY A 36 0.03 -2.89 7.76
CA GLY A 36 -0.48 -4.15 8.30
C GLY A 36 -0.89 -4.11 9.77
N ASP A 37 -0.96 -2.92 10.37
CA ASP A 37 -1.30 -2.69 11.78
C ASP A 37 -2.81 -2.50 12.02
N ARG A 38 -3.61 -2.46 10.94
CA ARG A 38 -5.04 -2.15 10.96
C ARG A 38 -5.79 -2.78 9.81
N GLU A 39 -7.10 -2.96 10.00
CA GLU A 39 -8.01 -3.48 8.98
C GLU A 39 -8.45 -2.38 8.00
N PHE A 40 -8.45 -2.70 6.71
CA PHE A 40 -8.95 -1.84 5.63
C PHE A 40 -9.48 -2.69 4.47
N THR A 41 -10.23 -2.06 3.58
CA THR A 41 -10.67 -2.66 2.32
C THR A 41 -10.21 -1.82 1.13
N ALA A 42 -10.10 -2.44 -0.04
CA ALA A 42 -9.66 -1.76 -1.25
C ALA A 42 -10.32 -2.34 -2.51
N ASP A 43 -10.51 -1.50 -3.53
CA ASP A 43 -11.03 -1.89 -4.85
C ASP A 43 -9.96 -2.51 -5.77
N PHE A 44 -8.74 -2.67 -5.25
CA PHE A 44 -7.57 -3.18 -5.98
C PHE A 44 -6.90 -4.31 -5.22
N TYR A 45 -6.19 -5.16 -5.95
CA TYR A 45 -5.43 -6.26 -5.37
C TYR A 45 -4.09 -5.76 -4.80
N MET A 46 -3.71 -6.30 -3.65
CA MET A 46 -2.38 -6.12 -3.05
C MET A 46 -1.70 -7.47 -2.90
N ILE A 47 -0.47 -7.57 -3.38
CA ILE A 47 0.35 -8.79 -3.27
C ILE A 47 1.52 -8.47 -2.35
N GLY A 48 1.55 -9.11 -1.19
CA GLY A 48 2.62 -8.96 -0.20
C GLY A 48 3.69 -10.03 -0.37
N PHE A 49 4.90 -9.63 -0.75
CA PHE A 49 6.07 -10.51 -0.71
C PHE A 49 6.79 -10.40 0.64
N LYS A 50 7.21 -11.54 1.20
CA LYS A 50 8.02 -11.61 2.42
C LYS A 50 9.31 -12.40 2.14
N LYS A 51 10.40 -12.05 2.83
CA LYS A 51 11.72 -12.71 2.69
C LYS A 51 12.30 -12.64 1.27
N LEU A 52 12.08 -11.50 0.58
CA LEU A 52 12.80 -11.19 -0.66
C LEU A 52 14.30 -11.16 -0.36
N LYS A 53 15.08 -11.99 -1.05
CA LYS A 53 16.54 -12.04 -0.97
C LYS A 53 17.16 -11.00 -1.89
#